data_AF-A0AAP4UEZ4-F1
#
_entry.id   AF-A0AAP4UEZ4-F1
#
_cell.length_a   1.000
_cell.length_b   1.000
_cell.length_c   1.000
_cell.angle_alpha   90.00
_cell.angle_beta   90.00
_cell.angle_gamma   90.00
#
_symmetry.space_group_name_H-M   'P 1'
#
loop_
_entity.id
_entity.type
_entity.pdbx_description
1 polymer ?
#
loop_
_entity_poly.entity_id
_entity_poly.type
_entity_poly.pdbx_seq_one_letter_code
_entity_poly.pdbx_strand_id
1 'polypeptide(L)'
;MKTLKMMLALGLLCLSSATVQAVEIRAYHQDVIGKDCKACHDNGIKQFPSDQACQQCHDVDELAETTARSEEDKWQNPHNNLHYGKELPCQECHGEHKAKEPICRDCHTFKYDKHKK
;
A
#
# COMPACT_ATOMS: atom_id res chain seq x y z
N MET A 1 -40.52 6.48 -41.33
CA MET A 1 -39.07 6.44 -41.64
C MET A 1 -38.21 7.38 -40.79
N LYS A 2 -38.67 8.60 -40.46
CA LYS A 2 -37.91 9.52 -39.59
C LYS A 2 -37.94 9.10 -38.10
N THR A 3 -39.06 8.57 -37.64
CA THR A 3 -39.24 8.04 -36.27
C THR A 3 -38.40 6.79 -35.99
N LEU A 4 -38.22 5.91 -36.99
CA LEU A 4 -37.39 4.71 -36.87
C LEU A 4 -35.88 5.03 -36.79
N LYS A 5 -35.42 6.07 -37.50
CA LYS A 5 -34.03 6.56 -37.40
C LYS A 5 -33.73 7.22 -36.05
N MET A 6 -34.75 7.82 -35.42
CA MET A 6 -34.62 8.48 -34.13
C MET A 6 -34.55 7.48 -32.96
N MET A 7 -35.19 6.31 -33.08
CA MET A 7 -35.04 5.22 -32.09
C MET A 7 -33.72 4.45 -32.24
N LEU A 8 -33.15 4.37 -33.45
CA LEU A 8 -31.86 3.71 -33.68
C LEU A 8 -30.67 4.55 -33.17
N ALA A 9 -30.80 5.88 -33.16
CA ALA A 9 -29.78 6.80 -32.63
C ALA A 9 -29.76 6.85 -31.09
N LEU A 10 -30.86 6.50 -30.41
CA LEU A 10 -30.94 6.50 -28.95
C LEU A 10 -30.48 5.17 -28.32
N GLY A 11 -30.48 4.08 -29.08
CA GLY A 11 -30.02 2.76 -28.62
C GLY A 11 -28.49 2.60 -28.52
N LEU A 12 -27.71 3.45 -29.20
CA LEU A 12 -26.25 3.32 -29.26
C LEU A 12 -25.50 4.10 -28.15
N LEU A 13 -26.21 4.87 -27.31
CA LEU A 13 -25.58 5.70 -26.27
C LEU A 13 -25.52 5.03 -24.88
N CYS A 14 -26.07 3.82 -24.72
CA CYS A 14 -26.18 3.15 -23.41
C CYS A 14 -25.07 2.13 -23.07
N LEU A 15 -24.00 2.01 -23.86
CA LEU A 15 -22.94 1.00 -23.64
C LEU A 15 -21.63 1.52 -23.01
N SER A 16 -21.60 2.73 -22.47
CA SER A 16 -20.48 3.16 -21.62
C SER A 16 -20.74 2.76 -20.17
N SER A 17 -20.70 1.46 -19.89
CA SER A 17 -20.55 0.97 -18.51
C SER A 17 -19.16 1.41 -18.05
N ALA A 18 -19.12 2.42 -17.18
CA ALA A 18 -17.89 2.74 -16.45
C ALA A 18 -17.51 1.49 -15.64
N THR A 19 -16.47 0.79 -16.07
CA THR A 19 -15.88 -0.27 -15.28
C THR A 19 -15.31 0.40 -14.04
N VAL A 20 -16.00 0.25 -12.90
CA VAL A 20 -15.41 0.56 -11.59
C VAL A 20 -14.26 -0.42 -11.42
N GLN A 21 -13.05 0.05 -11.71
CA GLN A 21 -11.83 -0.69 -11.39
C GLN A 21 -11.76 -0.71 -9.87
N ALA A 22 -12.02 -1.86 -9.27
CA ALA A 22 -11.79 -2.05 -7.85
C ALA A 22 -10.30 -1.82 -7.59
N VAL A 23 -9.99 -0.94 -6.64
CA VAL A 23 -8.61 -0.73 -6.20
C VAL A 23 -8.16 -2.02 -5.50
N GLU A 24 -7.07 -2.60 -5.98
CA GLU A 24 -6.56 -3.86 -5.46
C GLU A 24 -5.97 -3.65 -4.06
N ILE A 25 -6.39 -4.50 -3.12
CA ILE A 25 -5.82 -4.64 -1.78
C ILE A 25 -4.97 -5.90 -1.83
N ARG A 26 -3.76 -5.85 -1.28
CA ARG A 26 -2.84 -6.98 -1.23
C ARG A 26 -3.46 -8.11 -0.43
N ALA A 27 -3.27 -9.34 -0.91
CA ALA A 27 -3.89 -10.54 -0.34
C ALA A 27 -3.76 -10.64 1.20
N TYR A 28 -2.57 -10.37 1.73
CA TYR A 28 -2.30 -10.51 3.17
C TYR A 28 -2.97 -9.45 4.05
N HIS A 29 -3.32 -8.27 3.52
CA HIS A 29 -4.19 -7.32 4.22
C HIS A 29 -5.65 -7.64 3.96
N GLN A 30 -6.01 -7.98 2.72
CA GLN A 30 -7.36 -8.39 2.32
C GLN A 30 -7.92 -9.53 3.17
N ASP A 31 -7.08 -10.49 3.57
CA ASP A 31 -7.44 -11.63 4.42
C ASP A 31 -7.80 -11.23 5.86
N VAL A 32 -7.28 -10.08 6.34
CA VAL A 32 -7.48 -9.59 7.72
C VAL A 32 -8.53 -8.48 7.78
N ILE A 33 -8.47 -7.50 6.86
CA ILE A 33 -9.33 -6.30 6.88
C ILE A 33 -10.55 -6.42 5.96
N GLY A 34 -10.59 -7.41 5.08
CA GLY A 34 -11.68 -7.55 4.13
C GLY A 34 -11.80 -6.33 3.21
N LYS A 35 -13.01 -5.76 3.14
CA LYS A 35 -13.29 -4.56 2.33
C LYS A 35 -13.35 -3.29 3.15
N ASP A 36 -12.84 -3.30 4.38
CA ASP A 36 -12.88 -2.13 5.25
C ASP A 36 -11.77 -1.13 4.90
N CYS A 37 -12.03 -0.28 3.91
CA CYS A 37 -11.10 0.77 3.50
C CYS A 37 -10.74 1.73 4.64
N LYS A 38 -11.59 1.85 5.67
CA LYS A 38 -11.33 2.75 6.82
C LYS A 38 -10.27 2.20 7.77
N ALA A 39 -9.94 0.91 7.68
CA ALA A 39 -8.85 0.33 8.46
C ALA A 39 -7.51 1.05 8.21
N CYS A 40 -7.30 1.56 6.99
CA CYS A 40 -6.10 2.33 6.65
C CYS A 40 -6.38 3.81 6.35
N HIS A 41 -7.49 4.15 5.69
CA HIS A 41 -7.74 5.54 5.24
C HIS A 41 -8.27 6.47 6.33
N ASP A 42 -7.45 6.72 7.34
CA ASP A 42 -7.69 7.64 8.45
C ASP A 42 -7.64 9.12 8.03
N ASN A 43 -6.83 9.46 7.03
CA ASN A 43 -6.68 10.79 6.46
C ASN A 43 -7.47 11.00 5.15
N GLY A 44 -8.34 10.05 4.80
CA GLY A 44 -9.14 10.04 3.58
C GLY A 44 -8.51 9.27 2.41
N ILE A 45 -9.37 8.83 1.48
CA ILE A 45 -9.03 7.82 0.46
C ILE A 45 -7.99 8.23 -0.59
N LYS A 46 -7.64 9.52 -0.67
CA LYS A 46 -6.63 10.06 -1.60
C LYS A 46 -5.35 10.50 -0.91
N GLN A 47 -5.25 10.29 0.40
CA GLN A 47 -4.09 10.62 1.20
C GLN A 47 -3.41 9.33 1.65
N PHE A 48 -2.11 9.44 1.97
CA PHE A 48 -1.42 8.34 2.63
C PHE A 48 -2.04 8.11 4.02
N PRO A 49 -2.10 6.85 4.48
CA PRO A 49 -2.46 6.55 5.86
C PRO A 49 -1.42 7.15 6.80
N SER A 50 -1.81 7.49 8.03
CA SER A 50 -0.80 7.73 9.08
C SER A 50 -0.14 6.42 9.49
N ASP A 51 1.03 6.50 10.12
CA ASP A 51 1.68 5.32 10.70
C ASP A 51 0.83 4.68 11.80
N GLN A 52 -0.05 5.45 12.46
CA GLN A 52 -0.96 4.91 13.47
C GLN A 52 -1.91 3.87 12.88
N ALA A 53 -2.34 4.03 11.62
CA ALA A 53 -3.18 3.04 10.96
C ALA A 53 -2.48 1.68 10.79
N CYS A 54 -1.16 1.68 10.61
CA CYS A 54 -0.35 0.46 10.60
C CYS A 54 -0.14 -0.08 12.03
N GLN A 55 0.18 0.82 12.97
CA GLN A 55 0.55 0.46 14.34
C GLN A 55 -0.62 -0.04 15.20
N GLN A 56 -1.87 0.13 14.76
CA GLN A 56 -3.03 -0.53 15.37
C GLN A 56 -2.95 -2.07 15.32
N CYS A 57 -2.21 -2.63 14.36
CA CYS A 57 -2.05 -4.07 14.19
C CYS A 57 -0.59 -4.54 14.19
N HIS A 58 0.36 -3.63 13.96
CA HIS A 58 1.79 -3.95 13.86
C HIS A 58 2.60 -3.12 14.85
N ASP A 59 3.10 -3.75 15.90
CA ASP A 59 3.95 -3.07 16.88
C ASP A 59 5.34 -2.79 16.28
N VAL A 60 5.78 -1.53 16.32
CA VAL A 60 7.05 -1.10 15.71
C VAL A 60 8.27 -1.66 16.45
N ASP A 61 8.16 -1.87 17.76
CA ASP A 61 9.25 -2.45 18.55
C ASP A 61 9.40 -3.94 18.25
N GLU A 62 8.29 -4.66 18.12
CA GLU A 62 8.29 -6.06 17.67
C GLU A 62 8.83 -6.18 16.23
N LEU A 63 8.46 -5.28 15.31
CA LEU A 63 9.02 -5.28 13.96
C LEU A 63 10.52 -5.03 13.97
N ALA A 64 10.99 -4.07 14.77
CA ALA A 64 12.42 -3.81 14.93
C ALA A 64 13.17 -5.02 15.51
N GLU A 65 12.61 -5.72 16.48
CA GLU A 65 13.21 -6.91 17.07
C GLU A 65 13.24 -8.08 16.07
N THR A 66 12.11 -8.38 15.44
CA THR A 66 11.98 -9.50 14.49
C THR A 66 12.81 -9.33 13.20
N THR A 67 13.15 -8.08 12.87
CA THR A 67 14.01 -7.74 11.73
C THR A 67 15.42 -7.30 12.13
N ALA A 68 15.80 -7.54 13.39
CA ALA A 68 17.16 -7.34 13.86
C ALA A 68 18.17 -8.10 12.98
N ARG A 69 19.34 -7.48 12.81
CA ARG A 69 20.46 -8.06 12.07
C ARG A 69 21.61 -8.35 13.03
N SER A 70 22.66 -8.99 12.53
CA SER A 70 23.89 -9.20 13.30
C SER A 70 24.45 -7.88 13.82
N GLU A 71 25.28 -7.93 14.87
CA GLU A 71 25.86 -6.72 15.48
C GLU A 71 26.63 -5.84 14.49
N GLU A 72 27.31 -6.46 13.52
CA GLU A 72 28.02 -5.77 12.43
C GLU A 72 27.07 -5.01 11.48
N ASP A 73 25.87 -5.54 11.26
CA ASP A 73 24.88 -5.02 10.31
C ASP A 73 23.67 -4.39 11.01
N LYS A 74 23.74 -4.15 12.33
CA LYS A 74 22.57 -3.74 13.13
C LYS A 74 21.88 -2.49 12.61
N TRP A 75 22.65 -1.57 12.03
CA TRP A 75 22.16 -0.32 11.45
C TRP A 75 21.46 -0.48 10.09
N GLN A 76 21.51 -1.67 9.51
CA GLN A 76 20.80 -2.03 8.28
C GLN A 76 19.41 -2.59 8.56
N ASN A 77 18.99 -2.69 9.84
CA ASN A 77 17.64 -3.08 10.22
C ASN A 77 16.63 -2.10 9.61
N PRO A 78 15.69 -2.55 8.75
CA PRO A 78 14.79 -1.67 8.03
C PRO A 78 13.79 -0.95 8.95
N HIS A 79 13.53 -1.48 10.14
CA HIS A 79 12.59 -0.90 11.11
C HIS A 79 13.31 -0.27 12.31
N ASN A 80 14.65 -0.24 12.32
CA ASN A 80 15.46 0.52 13.29
C ASN A 80 16.83 0.86 12.69
N ASN A 81 16.87 1.82 11.77
CA ASN A 81 18.06 2.13 10.97
C ASN A 81 18.84 3.35 11.50
N LEU A 82 20.05 3.56 10.96
CA LEU A 82 20.93 4.65 11.40
C LEU A 82 20.36 6.06 11.19
N HIS A 83 19.61 6.28 10.10
CA HIS A 83 19.20 7.62 9.70
C HIS A 83 17.91 8.06 10.37
N TYR A 84 16.97 7.13 10.51
CA TYR A 84 15.61 7.42 10.92
C TYR A 84 15.18 6.69 12.20
N GLY A 85 16.04 5.81 12.76
CA GLY A 85 15.67 4.94 13.86
C GLY A 85 14.41 4.15 13.50
N LYS A 86 13.38 4.29 14.35
CA LYS A 86 12.06 3.67 14.21
C LYS A 86 10.98 4.62 13.66
N GLU A 87 11.37 5.84 13.26
CA GLU A 87 10.42 6.93 12.94
C GLU A 87 10.21 7.15 11.43
N LEU A 88 10.82 6.32 10.57
CA LEU A 88 10.56 6.40 9.13
C LEU A 88 9.11 5.97 8.83
N PRO A 89 8.31 6.78 8.13
CA PRO A 89 6.92 6.41 7.86
C PRO A 89 6.79 5.10 7.10
N CYS A 90 5.85 4.25 7.51
CA CYS A 90 5.71 2.88 7.01
C CYS A 90 5.51 2.88 5.49
N GLN A 91 4.75 3.85 5.00
CA GLN A 91 4.41 3.98 3.58
C GLN A 91 5.61 4.29 2.69
N GLU A 92 6.73 4.80 3.21
CA GLU A 92 7.91 5.12 2.39
C GLU A 92 8.45 3.87 1.69
N CYS A 93 8.37 2.72 2.35
CA CYS A 93 8.80 1.42 1.82
C CYS A 93 7.62 0.48 1.46
N HIS A 94 6.50 0.57 2.19
CA HIS A 94 5.36 -0.34 2.03
C HIS A 94 4.19 0.34 1.31
N GLY A 95 3.90 -0.09 0.08
CA GLY A 95 2.80 0.50 -0.72
C GLY A 95 1.65 -0.48 -0.95
N GLU A 96 0.45 -0.17 -0.48
CA GLU A 96 -0.69 -1.10 -0.64
C GLU A 96 -1.15 -1.20 -2.09
N HIS A 97 -1.56 -0.08 -2.68
CA HIS A 97 -2.12 -0.03 -4.03
C HIS A 97 -1.08 0.14 -5.15
N LYS A 98 0.21 0.12 -4.80
CA LYS A 98 1.32 0.21 -5.73
C LYS A 98 2.56 -0.41 -5.09
N ALA A 99 3.23 -1.30 -5.83
CA ALA A 99 4.49 -1.88 -5.40
C ALA A 99 5.51 -0.78 -5.05
N LYS A 100 6.11 -0.91 -3.87
CA LYS A 100 7.20 -0.07 -3.39
C LYS A 100 8.36 -0.95 -2.95
N GLU A 101 9.51 -0.34 -2.98
CA GLU A 101 10.77 -0.97 -2.67
C GLU A 101 11.38 -0.32 -1.44
N PRO A 102 12.30 -0.98 -0.72
CA PRO A 102 12.94 -0.37 0.44
C PRO A 102 13.72 0.88 0.04
N ILE A 103 13.44 2.01 0.69
CA ILE A 103 14.09 3.31 0.40
C ILE A 103 15.61 3.24 0.58
N CYS A 104 16.09 2.37 1.47
CA CYS A 104 17.52 2.16 1.71
C CYS A 104 18.27 1.79 0.43
N ARG A 105 17.60 1.14 -0.53
CA ARG A 105 18.25 0.69 -1.78
C ARG A 105 18.64 1.86 -2.69
N ASP A 106 18.05 3.03 -2.50
CA ASP A 106 18.39 4.20 -3.32
C ASP A 106 19.85 4.63 -3.10
N CYS A 107 20.43 4.30 -1.94
CA CYS A 107 21.83 4.59 -1.59
C CYS A 107 22.66 3.34 -1.27
N HIS A 108 22.04 2.24 -0.83
CA HIS A 108 22.73 1.06 -0.34
C HIS A 108 22.41 -0.21 -1.13
N THR A 109 23.29 -1.21 -1.02
CA THR A 109 23.14 -2.50 -1.71
C THR A 109 22.63 -3.62 -0.78
N PHE A 110 22.06 -3.26 0.37
CA PHE A 110 21.53 -4.18 1.36
C PHE A 110 20.47 -5.11 0.78
N LYS A 111 20.39 -6.33 1.32
CA LYS A 111 19.42 -7.35 0.91
C LYS A 111 18.33 -7.50 1.96
N TYR A 112 17.09 -7.33 1.50
CA TYR A 112 15.87 -7.46 2.31
C TYR A 112 14.99 -8.56 1.73
N ASP A 113 15.44 -9.81 1.80
CA ASP A 113 14.78 -10.95 1.12
C ASP A 113 13.36 -11.24 1.65
N LYS A 114 13.04 -10.73 2.84
CA LYS A 114 11.71 -10.83 3.44
C LYS A 114 10.76 -9.69 3.04
N HIS A 115 11.23 -8.65 2.34
CA HIS A 115 10.38 -7.53 1.91
C HIS A 115 9.30 -8.00 0.94
N LYS A 116 8.05 -7.64 1.21
CA LYS A 116 6.91 -7.97 0.34
C LYS A 116 6.64 -6.80 -0.58
N LYS A 117 6.92 -7.00 -1.87
CA LYS A 117 6.65 -6.04 -2.94
C LYS A 117 5.22 -6.06 -3.40
#